data_AF-D2DXR4-F1
#
_entry.id   AF-D2DXR4-F1
#
_cell.length_a   1.000
_cell.length_b   1.000
_cell.length_c   1.000
_cell.angle_alpha   90.00
_cell.angle_beta   90.00
_cell.angle_gamma   90.00
#
_symmetry.space_group_name_H-M   'P 1'
#
loop_
_entity.id
_entity.type
_entity.pdbx_description
1 polymer ?
#
loop_
_entity_poly.entity_id
_entity_poly.type
_entity_poly.pdbx_seq_one_letter_code
_entity_poly.pdbx_strand_id
1 'polypeptide(L)'
;MKLAIASDHAGFAYKAKITEMLRKEGHEVRDFGTYSEEPVDYPLFIAPAAEAVAAGDCERGIVLGGSGNGEQMVANKVRGIRCALCWNTETARLARAHNDANVISIGQRTVSVETALEIVRTWLNESFDGDRHSPRVQEIASLESRIAAGPIVGYAVHEKTLLIRPEYLNHHGTVFGGYMMKWSDDMAFNAASLTFPGTEFVTRNFDAFDFSSPVRSGDIIKVFARVEKVGTSSCGVAVWCLNAETRSTVFRTNAVMVNVGLDGKKAPIPR
;
A
#
# COMPACT_ATOMS: atom_id res chain seq x y z
N MET A 1 -21.21 -13.31 -11.52
CA MET A 1 -20.24 -12.43 -10.85
C MET A 1 -20.46 -11.00 -11.28
N LYS A 2 -20.11 -10.02 -10.45
CA LYS A 2 -20.09 -8.60 -10.79
C LYS A 2 -18.68 -8.16 -11.21
N LEU A 3 -18.53 -7.72 -12.46
CA LEU A 3 -17.25 -7.47 -13.10
C LEU A 3 -17.11 -5.98 -13.46
N ALA A 4 -15.96 -5.40 -13.15
CA ALA A 4 -15.56 -4.08 -13.65
C ALA A 4 -14.92 -4.22 -15.03
N ILE A 5 -15.25 -3.34 -15.97
CA ILE A 5 -14.55 -3.25 -17.25
C ILE A 5 -14.25 -1.80 -17.62
N ALA A 6 -13.06 -1.54 -18.15
CA ALA A 6 -12.64 -0.22 -18.60
C ALA A 6 -11.65 -0.28 -19.76
N SER A 7 -11.60 0.78 -20.56
CA SER A 7 -10.59 0.96 -21.60
C SER A 7 -10.35 2.42 -21.93
N ASP A 8 -9.25 2.72 -22.61
CA ASP A 8 -9.21 3.90 -23.49
C ASP A 8 -9.85 3.60 -24.85
N HIS A 9 -9.73 4.56 -25.76
CA HIS A 9 -10.16 4.46 -27.14
C HIS A 9 -9.53 3.29 -27.90
N ALA A 10 -8.27 2.94 -27.62
CA ALA A 10 -7.56 1.88 -28.32
C ALA A 10 -8.03 0.47 -27.93
N GLY A 11 -8.67 0.31 -26.75
CA GLY A 11 -9.29 -0.95 -26.30
C GLY A 11 -10.82 -1.00 -26.42
N PHE A 12 -11.46 0.06 -26.91
CA PHE A 12 -12.92 0.21 -26.88
C PHE A 12 -13.68 -0.88 -27.64
N ALA A 13 -13.21 -1.25 -28.83
CA ALA A 13 -13.88 -2.26 -29.66
C ALA A 13 -13.89 -3.63 -28.97
N TYR A 14 -12.79 -4.03 -28.33
CA TYR A 14 -12.70 -5.29 -27.61
C TYR A 14 -13.50 -5.24 -26.30
N LYS A 15 -13.51 -4.09 -25.61
CA LYS A 15 -14.38 -3.88 -24.43
C LYS A 15 -15.84 -4.18 -24.74
N ALA A 16 -16.35 -3.69 -25.87
CA ALA A 16 -17.72 -3.93 -26.28
C ALA A 16 -18.01 -5.43 -26.51
N LYS A 17 -17.11 -6.14 -27.20
CA LYS A 17 -17.25 -7.58 -27.47
C LYS A 17 -17.16 -8.44 -26.21
N ILE A 18 -16.22 -8.12 -25.32
CA ILE A 18 -16.08 -8.80 -24.02
C ILE A 18 -17.33 -8.54 -23.16
N THR A 19 -17.82 -7.30 -23.11
CA THR A 19 -19.04 -6.95 -22.36
C THR A 19 -20.25 -7.74 -22.86
N GLU A 20 -20.41 -7.86 -24.19
CA GLU A 20 -21.48 -8.65 -24.81
C GLU A 20 -21.37 -10.12 -24.40
N MET A 21 -20.18 -10.72 -24.50
CA MET A 21 -19.93 -12.10 -24.12
C MET A 21 -20.25 -12.35 -22.64
N LEU A 22 -19.72 -11.52 -21.74
CA LEU A 22 -19.90 -11.66 -20.29
C LEU A 22 -21.38 -11.56 -19.88
N ARG A 23 -22.12 -10.64 -20.49
CA ARG A 23 -23.57 -10.50 -20.24
C ARG A 23 -24.34 -11.73 -20.72
N LYS A 24 -24.00 -12.28 -21.90
CA LYS A 24 -24.59 -13.55 -22.38
C LYS A 24 -24.28 -14.73 -21.47
N GLU A 25 -23.12 -14.73 -20.84
CA GLU A 25 -22.68 -15.75 -19.87
C GLU A 25 -23.25 -15.50 -18.45
N GLY A 26 -24.12 -14.50 -18.27
CA GLY A 26 -24.85 -14.26 -17.02
C GLY A 26 -24.10 -13.42 -15.98
N HIS A 27 -23.02 -12.74 -16.36
CA HIS A 27 -22.30 -11.83 -15.47
C HIS A 27 -22.93 -10.42 -15.47
N GLU A 28 -22.89 -9.76 -14.32
CA GLU A 28 -23.18 -8.33 -14.22
C GLU A 28 -21.92 -7.56 -14.60
N VAL A 29 -22.01 -6.64 -15.57
CA VAL A 29 -20.85 -5.87 -16.06
C VAL A 29 -21.06 -4.39 -15.80
N ARG A 30 -20.22 -3.82 -14.93
CA ARG A 30 -20.12 -2.37 -14.69
C ARG A 30 -19.03 -1.80 -15.59
N ASP A 31 -19.45 -1.06 -16.61
CA ASP A 31 -18.57 -0.38 -17.56
C ASP A 31 -18.19 0.99 -17.01
N PHE A 32 -16.91 1.25 -16.85
CA PHE A 32 -16.37 2.53 -16.36
C PHE A 32 -15.97 3.47 -17.49
N GLY A 33 -16.19 3.08 -18.75
CA GLY A 33 -15.78 3.83 -19.94
C GLY A 33 -14.45 3.33 -20.51
N THR A 34 -13.92 3.95 -21.56
CA THR A 34 -14.56 5.00 -22.37
C THR A 34 -15.81 4.51 -23.10
N TYR A 35 -16.61 5.41 -23.63
CA TYR A 35 -17.89 5.11 -24.29
C TYR A 35 -17.88 5.35 -25.80
N SER A 36 -16.72 5.63 -26.37
CA SER A 36 -16.53 5.87 -27.80
C SER A 36 -15.09 5.57 -28.23
N GLU A 37 -14.83 5.63 -29.53
CA GLU A 37 -13.49 5.52 -30.13
C GLU A 37 -12.70 6.84 -30.11
N GLU A 38 -13.29 7.92 -29.55
CA GLU A 38 -12.62 9.21 -29.47
C GLU A 38 -11.39 9.15 -28.55
N PRO A 39 -10.25 9.75 -28.95
CA PRO A 39 -9.03 9.74 -28.15
C PRO A 39 -9.24 10.25 -26.73
N VAL A 40 -8.80 9.43 -25.76
CA VAL A 40 -8.87 9.71 -24.32
C VAL A 40 -7.71 9.05 -23.59
N ASP A 41 -7.43 9.52 -22.38
CA ASP A 41 -6.38 9.00 -21.52
C ASP A 41 -6.87 7.83 -20.66
N TYR A 42 -6.25 6.65 -20.80
CA TYR A 42 -6.60 5.44 -20.06
C TYR A 42 -6.66 5.61 -18.52
N PRO A 43 -5.80 6.41 -17.84
CA PRO A 43 -5.84 6.47 -16.37
C PRO A 43 -7.19 6.94 -15.80
N LEU A 44 -7.93 7.77 -16.54
CA LEU A 44 -9.23 8.31 -16.13
C LEU A 44 -10.31 7.23 -15.98
N PHE A 45 -10.17 6.10 -16.70
CA PHE A 45 -11.14 5.00 -16.70
C PHE A 45 -10.63 3.78 -15.95
N ILE A 46 -9.32 3.49 -16.07
CA ILE A 46 -8.70 2.33 -15.45
C ILE A 46 -8.64 2.47 -13.92
N ALA A 47 -8.30 3.65 -13.39
CA ALA A 47 -8.21 3.83 -11.95
C ALA A 47 -9.56 3.62 -11.23
N PRO A 48 -10.69 4.24 -11.66
CA PRO A 48 -11.99 3.98 -11.03
C PRO A 48 -12.45 2.51 -11.12
N ALA A 49 -12.15 1.81 -12.22
CA ALA A 49 -12.48 0.38 -12.35
C ALA A 49 -11.66 -0.48 -11.37
N ALA A 50 -10.36 -0.19 -11.23
CA ALA A 50 -9.49 -0.84 -10.27
C ALA A 50 -9.90 -0.53 -8.82
N GLU A 51 -10.27 0.72 -8.50
CA GLU A 51 -10.79 1.13 -7.19
C GLU A 51 -12.07 0.39 -6.82
N ALA A 52 -13.00 0.20 -7.78
CA ALA A 52 -14.22 -0.57 -7.53
C ALA A 52 -13.93 -2.05 -7.22
N VAL A 53 -12.91 -2.65 -7.84
CA VAL A 53 -12.48 -4.01 -7.50
C VAL A 53 -11.83 -4.05 -6.12
N ALA A 54 -10.96 -3.09 -5.81
CA ALA A 54 -10.29 -3.01 -4.51
C ALA A 54 -11.27 -2.79 -3.35
N ALA A 55 -12.33 -2.01 -3.58
CA ALA A 55 -13.39 -1.75 -2.61
C ALA A 55 -14.36 -2.92 -2.42
N GLY A 56 -14.33 -3.93 -3.29
CA GLY A 56 -15.28 -5.05 -3.28
C GLY A 56 -16.62 -4.73 -3.94
N ASP A 57 -16.77 -3.57 -4.59
CA ASP A 57 -17.96 -3.22 -5.38
C ASP A 57 -18.12 -4.11 -6.62
N CYS A 58 -16.98 -4.57 -7.15
CA CYS A 58 -16.86 -5.57 -8.21
C CYS A 58 -15.92 -6.68 -7.74
N GLU A 59 -16.22 -7.93 -8.08
CA GLU A 59 -15.42 -9.08 -7.65
C GLU A 59 -14.07 -9.16 -8.39
N ARG A 60 -14.06 -8.74 -9.66
CA ARG A 60 -12.93 -8.85 -10.58
C ARG A 60 -12.99 -7.77 -11.67
N GLY A 61 -11.84 -7.43 -12.27
CA GLY A 61 -11.73 -6.37 -13.28
C GLY A 61 -11.06 -6.80 -14.59
N ILE A 62 -11.46 -6.18 -15.70
CA ILE A 62 -10.82 -6.32 -17.01
C ILE A 62 -10.52 -4.92 -17.55
N VAL A 63 -9.26 -4.66 -17.92
CA VAL A 63 -8.83 -3.35 -18.42
C VAL A 63 -8.21 -3.51 -19.81
N LEU A 64 -8.50 -2.61 -20.74
CA LEU A 64 -8.06 -2.73 -22.12
C LEU A 64 -7.45 -1.43 -22.65
N GLY A 65 -6.47 -1.58 -23.53
CA GLY A 65 -5.96 -0.46 -24.31
C GLY A 65 -5.24 -0.96 -25.55
N GLY A 66 -4.34 -0.14 -26.10
CA GLY A 66 -3.57 -0.52 -27.28
C GLY A 66 -2.69 -1.75 -27.03
N SER A 67 -1.84 -1.69 -26.00
CA SER A 67 -0.94 -2.79 -25.63
C SER A 67 -1.31 -3.50 -24.33
N GLY A 68 -2.19 -2.90 -23.51
CA GLY A 68 -2.52 -3.38 -22.17
C GLY A 68 -1.47 -3.00 -21.11
N ASN A 69 -0.29 -2.51 -21.49
CA ASN A 69 0.78 -2.21 -20.52
C ASN A 69 0.48 -0.99 -19.65
N GLY A 70 0.06 0.13 -20.26
CA GLY A 70 -0.26 1.34 -19.50
C GLY A 70 -1.42 1.10 -18.54
N GLU A 71 -2.40 0.32 -18.98
CA GLU A 71 -3.58 -0.02 -18.21
C GLU A 71 -3.23 -0.88 -16.99
N GLN A 72 -2.42 -1.95 -17.15
CA GLN A 72 -2.00 -2.72 -15.98
C GLN A 72 -1.14 -1.88 -15.01
N MET A 73 -0.32 -0.96 -15.53
CA MET A 73 0.53 -0.11 -14.69
C MET A 73 -0.31 0.82 -13.82
N VAL A 74 -1.39 1.40 -14.37
CA VAL A 74 -2.34 2.23 -13.61
C VAL A 74 -3.13 1.39 -12.62
N ALA A 75 -3.70 0.27 -13.05
CA ALA A 75 -4.49 -0.59 -12.17
C ALA A 75 -3.67 -1.04 -10.95
N ASN A 76 -2.40 -1.42 -11.14
CA ASN A 76 -1.48 -1.80 -10.07
C ASN A 76 -1.02 -0.65 -9.15
N LYS A 77 -1.41 0.61 -9.42
CA LYS A 77 -1.23 1.71 -8.45
C LYS A 77 -2.32 1.74 -7.39
N VAL A 78 -3.44 1.08 -7.62
CA VAL A 78 -4.52 0.97 -6.64
C VAL A 78 -4.18 -0.14 -5.65
N ARG A 79 -4.17 0.19 -4.36
CA ARG A 79 -3.85 -0.76 -3.29
C ARG A 79 -4.82 -1.95 -3.31
N GLY A 80 -4.28 -3.16 -3.18
CA GLY A 80 -5.06 -4.38 -3.19
C GLY A 80 -5.33 -4.93 -4.59
N ILE A 81 -4.85 -4.26 -5.64
CA ILE A 81 -4.98 -4.72 -7.02
C ILE A 81 -3.73 -5.47 -7.45
N ARG A 82 -3.98 -6.63 -8.05
CA ARG A 82 -3.00 -7.46 -8.75
C ARG A 82 -3.48 -7.60 -10.18
N CYS A 83 -3.07 -6.65 -11.01
CA CYS A 83 -3.38 -6.63 -12.43
C CYS A 83 -2.28 -7.32 -13.24
N ALA A 84 -2.64 -8.38 -13.97
CA ALA A 84 -1.73 -9.09 -14.87
C ALA A 84 -2.01 -8.74 -16.33
N LEU A 85 -0.97 -8.46 -17.12
CA LEU A 85 -1.08 -8.40 -18.58
C LEU A 85 -1.17 -9.83 -19.14
N CYS A 86 -2.22 -10.09 -19.92
CA CYS A 86 -2.47 -11.38 -20.55
C CYS A 86 -2.46 -11.24 -22.07
N TRP A 87 -1.68 -12.09 -22.74
CA TRP A 87 -1.55 -12.12 -24.20
C TRP A 87 -1.82 -13.49 -24.83
N ASN A 88 -2.13 -14.48 -24.00
CA ASN A 88 -2.58 -15.82 -24.38
C ASN A 88 -3.25 -16.52 -23.18
N THR A 89 -3.92 -17.64 -23.43
CA THR A 89 -4.64 -18.42 -22.40
C THR A 89 -3.74 -18.89 -21.26
N GLU A 90 -2.48 -19.25 -21.53
CA GLU A 90 -1.54 -19.67 -20.48
C GLU A 90 -1.22 -18.53 -19.50
N THR A 91 -0.96 -17.32 -20.00
CA THR A 91 -0.76 -16.15 -19.11
C THR A 91 -2.01 -15.80 -18.32
N ALA A 92 -3.20 -16.01 -18.88
CA ALA A 92 -4.48 -15.82 -18.19
C ALA A 92 -4.66 -16.82 -17.05
N ARG A 93 -4.37 -18.10 -17.31
CA ARG A 93 -4.37 -19.19 -16.34
C ARG A 93 -3.39 -18.91 -15.21
N LEU A 94 -2.12 -18.62 -15.54
CA LEU A 94 -1.07 -18.33 -14.56
C LEU A 94 -1.34 -17.05 -13.75
N ALA A 95 -1.96 -16.03 -14.36
CA ALA A 95 -2.39 -14.84 -13.63
C ALA A 95 -3.33 -15.19 -12.48
N ARG A 96 -4.31 -16.09 -12.72
CA ARG A 96 -5.24 -16.53 -11.69
C ARG A 96 -4.61 -17.54 -10.73
N ALA A 97 -4.04 -18.63 -11.24
CA ALA A 97 -3.55 -19.76 -10.47
C ALA A 97 -2.37 -19.40 -9.56
N HIS A 98 -1.41 -18.61 -10.06
CA HIS A 98 -0.18 -18.32 -9.32
C HIS A 98 -0.17 -16.97 -8.60
N ASN A 99 -0.90 -15.97 -9.10
CA ASN A 99 -0.79 -14.59 -8.61
C ASN A 99 -2.07 -14.09 -7.94
N ASP A 100 -3.12 -14.92 -7.92
CA ASP A 100 -4.45 -14.52 -7.47
C ASP A 100 -4.88 -13.17 -8.07
N ALA A 101 -4.61 -12.97 -9.37
CA ALA A 101 -4.89 -11.71 -10.04
C ALA A 101 -6.39 -11.44 -10.03
N ASN A 102 -6.78 -10.31 -9.43
CA ASN A 102 -8.16 -9.83 -9.37
C ASN A 102 -8.50 -8.86 -10.50
N VAL A 103 -7.50 -8.44 -11.29
CA VAL A 103 -7.68 -7.69 -12.53
C VAL A 103 -6.79 -8.31 -13.62
N ILE A 104 -7.24 -8.30 -14.88
CA ILE A 104 -6.37 -8.56 -16.04
C ILE A 104 -6.38 -7.40 -17.02
N SER A 105 -5.28 -7.24 -17.73
CA SER A 105 -5.12 -6.29 -18.82
C SER A 105 -4.91 -7.01 -20.15
N ILE A 106 -5.51 -6.50 -21.22
CA ILE A 106 -5.40 -7.05 -22.58
C ILE A 106 -5.12 -5.92 -23.57
N GLY A 107 -4.13 -6.11 -24.45
CA GLY A 107 -3.83 -5.19 -25.55
C GLY A 107 -4.62 -5.54 -26.81
N GLN A 108 -5.56 -4.68 -27.21
CA GLN A 108 -6.35 -4.88 -28.42
C GLN A 108 -5.50 -4.96 -29.70
N ARG A 109 -4.32 -4.30 -29.74
CA ARG A 109 -3.42 -4.32 -30.90
C ARG A 109 -2.46 -5.51 -30.90
N THR A 110 -2.43 -6.29 -29.82
CA THR A 110 -1.41 -7.36 -29.62
C THR A 110 -1.99 -8.76 -29.69
N VAL A 111 -3.31 -8.94 -29.58
CA VAL A 111 -3.99 -10.24 -29.66
C VAL A 111 -5.22 -10.14 -30.56
N SER A 112 -5.65 -11.27 -31.14
CA SER A 112 -6.92 -11.32 -31.86
C SER A 112 -8.11 -11.24 -30.90
N VAL A 113 -9.29 -10.89 -31.42
CA VAL A 113 -10.50 -10.76 -30.60
C VAL A 113 -10.91 -12.11 -30.03
N GLU A 114 -10.78 -13.19 -30.81
CA GLU A 114 -11.04 -14.56 -30.38
C GLU A 114 -10.14 -14.93 -29.20
N THR A 115 -8.84 -14.61 -29.32
CA THR A 115 -7.87 -14.84 -28.25
C THR A 115 -8.20 -14.03 -26.99
N ALA A 116 -8.63 -12.77 -27.15
CA ALA A 116 -9.03 -11.93 -26.02
C ALA A 116 -10.25 -12.50 -25.27
N LEU A 117 -11.26 -13.00 -25.99
CA LEU A 117 -12.42 -13.66 -25.38
C LEU A 117 -12.02 -14.94 -24.64
N GLU A 118 -11.13 -15.75 -25.22
CA GLU A 118 -10.61 -16.97 -24.58
C GLU A 118 -9.77 -16.67 -23.33
N ILE A 119 -8.95 -15.62 -23.36
CA ILE A 119 -8.19 -15.13 -22.20
C ILE A 119 -9.14 -14.82 -21.05
N VAL A 120 -10.19 -14.03 -21.31
CA VAL A 120 -11.16 -13.64 -20.28
C VAL A 120 -11.84 -14.86 -19.69
N ARG A 121 -12.32 -15.80 -20.52
CA ARG A 121 -12.95 -17.03 -20.03
C ARG A 121 -12.00 -17.89 -19.20
N THR A 122 -10.77 -18.07 -19.69
CA THR A 122 -9.75 -18.87 -19.00
C THR A 122 -9.49 -18.30 -17.62
N TRP A 123 -9.25 -16.99 -17.52
CA TRP A 123 -8.98 -16.33 -16.25
C TRP A 123 -10.17 -16.33 -15.28
N LEU A 124 -11.40 -16.19 -15.78
CA LEU A 124 -12.59 -16.23 -14.92
C LEU A 124 -12.84 -17.62 -14.33
N ASN A 125 -12.63 -18.67 -15.12
CA ASN A 125 -12.90 -20.06 -14.72
C ASN A 125 -11.76 -20.71 -13.92
N GLU A 126 -10.56 -20.15 -13.97
CA GLU A 126 -9.42 -20.67 -13.22
C GLU A 126 -9.55 -20.37 -11.71
N SER A 127 -9.02 -21.27 -10.88
CA SER A 127 -8.99 -21.12 -9.41
C SER A 127 -7.60 -20.69 -8.94
N PHE A 128 -7.49 -20.18 -7.71
CA PHE A 128 -6.18 -19.92 -7.10
C PHE A 128 -5.59 -21.23 -6.56
N ASP A 129 -4.32 -21.52 -6.85
CA ASP A 129 -3.68 -22.76 -6.39
C ASP A 129 -3.38 -22.76 -4.88
N GLY A 130 -3.25 -21.58 -4.26
CA GLY A 130 -3.18 -21.44 -2.80
C GLY A 130 -1.92 -21.96 -2.08
N ASP A 131 -1.16 -22.89 -2.66
CA ASP A 131 -0.01 -23.55 -2.03
C ASP A 131 1.22 -22.60 -1.93
N ARG A 132 2.33 -22.90 -2.61
CA ARG A 132 3.56 -22.05 -2.67
C ARG A 132 3.32 -20.61 -3.17
N HIS A 133 2.12 -20.32 -3.63
CA HIS A 133 1.71 -19.04 -4.19
C HIS A 133 1.16 -18.08 -3.13
N SER A 134 0.49 -18.58 -2.09
CA SER A 134 -0.08 -17.72 -1.04
C SER A 134 0.96 -16.86 -0.31
N PRO A 135 2.15 -17.37 0.10
CA PRO A 135 3.16 -16.54 0.76
C PRO A 135 3.62 -15.37 -0.11
N ARG A 136 3.77 -15.58 -1.43
CA ARG A 136 4.21 -14.53 -2.38
C ARG A 136 3.14 -13.46 -2.56
N VAL A 137 1.87 -13.85 -2.65
CA VAL A 137 0.75 -12.90 -2.69
C VAL A 137 0.70 -12.06 -1.40
N GLN A 138 0.96 -12.68 -0.24
CA GLN A 138 1.05 -11.97 1.04
C GLN A 138 2.26 -11.01 1.10
N GLU A 139 3.39 -11.37 0.51
CA GLU A 139 4.56 -10.47 0.38
C GLU A 139 4.24 -9.24 -0.49
N ILE A 140 3.51 -9.41 -1.60
CA ILE A 140 3.02 -8.30 -2.43
C ILE A 140 2.13 -7.37 -1.61
N ALA A 141 1.15 -7.91 -0.87
CA ALA A 141 0.28 -7.09 -0.01
C ALA A 141 1.08 -6.38 1.11
N SER A 142 2.15 -7.01 1.60
CA SER A 142 3.06 -6.41 2.58
C SER A 142 3.89 -5.28 1.98
N LEU A 143 4.31 -5.37 0.72
CA LEU A 143 4.98 -4.29 -0.02
C LEU A 143 4.10 -3.05 -0.14
N GLU A 144 2.83 -3.21 -0.50
CA GLU A 144 1.88 -2.09 -0.59
C GLU A 144 1.76 -1.34 0.75
N SER A 145 1.71 -2.09 1.85
CA SER A 145 1.65 -1.52 3.20
C SER A 145 2.92 -0.76 3.58
N ARG A 146 4.10 -1.22 3.10
CA ARG A 146 5.38 -0.50 3.26
C ARG A 146 5.45 0.76 2.41
N ILE A 147 4.91 0.75 1.19
CA ILE A 147 4.92 1.90 0.27
C ILE A 147 3.92 2.97 0.72
N ALA A 148 2.76 2.58 1.26
CA ALA A 148 1.78 3.50 1.85
C ALA A 148 2.36 4.28 3.06
N ALA A 149 3.37 3.73 3.73
CA ALA A 149 4.15 4.43 4.74
C ALA A 149 5.15 5.47 4.15
N GLY A 150 5.07 5.76 2.83
CA GLY A 150 5.91 6.72 2.13
C GLY A 150 7.22 6.13 1.61
N PRO A 151 7.86 6.78 0.62
CA PRO A 151 9.17 6.36 0.14
C PRO A 151 10.20 6.44 1.26
N ILE A 152 11.05 5.42 1.38
CA ILE A 152 12.32 5.51 2.10
C ILE A 152 13.23 6.44 1.27
N VAL A 153 13.00 7.75 1.34
CA VAL A 153 14.09 8.72 1.20
C VAL A 153 14.74 8.74 2.59
N GLY A 154 15.41 7.63 2.90
CA GLY A 154 15.52 7.20 4.28
C GLY A 154 16.58 7.97 5.02
N TYR A 155 16.19 9.05 5.68
CA TYR A 155 16.89 9.47 6.89
C TYR A 155 17.11 8.23 7.78
N ALA A 156 18.24 8.20 8.48
CA ALA A 156 18.65 7.02 9.24
C ALA A 156 17.54 6.59 10.21
N VAL A 157 17.37 5.27 10.34
CA VAL A 157 16.53 4.72 11.40
C VAL A 157 17.40 4.68 12.66
N HIS A 158 16.92 5.30 13.72
CA HIS A 158 17.55 5.26 15.03
C HIS A 158 16.85 4.23 15.89
N GLU A 159 17.61 3.46 16.67
CA GLU A 159 17.10 2.37 17.50
C GLU A 159 17.54 2.56 18.97
N LYS A 160 16.64 2.26 19.90
CA LYS A 160 16.92 2.09 21.33
C LYS A 160 16.36 0.74 21.79
N THR A 161 17.24 -0.13 22.29
CA THR A 161 16.86 -1.41 22.90
C THR A 161 16.72 -1.25 24.41
N LEU A 162 15.64 -1.80 24.98
CA LEU A 162 15.30 -1.71 26.39
C LEU A 162 14.94 -3.08 26.95
N LEU A 163 15.59 -3.46 28.06
CA LEU A 163 15.12 -4.53 28.93
C LEU A 163 14.06 -3.96 29.87
N ILE A 164 12.87 -4.55 29.87
CA ILE A 164 11.76 -4.10 30.71
C ILE A 164 11.93 -4.64 32.12
N ARG A 165 12.13 -3.71 33.04
CA ARG A 165 12.27 -3.97 34.47
C ARG A 165 10.98 -3.62 35.22
N PRO A 166 10.78 -4.15 36.44
CA PRO A 166 9.56 -3.95 37.22
C PRO A 166 9.16 -2.48 37.44
N GLU A 167 10.12 -1.55 37.51
CA GLU A 167 9.86 -0.12 37.68
C GLU A 167 9.08 0.53 36.52
N TYR A 168 9.03 -0.10 35.34
CA TYR A 168 8.28 0.41 34.21
C TYR A 168 6.82 -0.06 34.18
N LEU A 169 6.44 -0.94 35.10
CA LEU A 169 5.14 -1.61 35.07
C LEU A 169 4.08 -0.82 35.84
N ASN A 170 2.84 -0.94 35.37
CA ASN A 170 1.65 -0.52 36.09
C ASN A 170 1.16 -1.64 37.04
N HIS A 171 0.06 -1.38 37.76
CA HIS A 171 -0.56 -2.34 38.68
C HIS A 171 -1.10 -3.62 38.02
N HIS A 172 -1.17 -3.68 36.69
CA HIS A 172 -1.54 -4.86 35.92
C HIS A 172 -0.32 -5.67 35.41
N GLY A 173 0.91 -5.27 35.78
CA GLY A 173 2.13 -5.98 35.39
C GLY A 173 2.53 -5.78 33.93
N THR A 174 2.00 -4.74 33.27
CA THR A 174 2.41 -4.34 31.91
C THR A 174 3.07 -2.97 31.92
N VAL A 175 3.89 -2.67 30.92
CA VAL A 175 4.55 -1.36 30.80
C VAL A 175 3.51 -0.25 30.83
N PHE A 176 3.69 0.71 31.73
CA PHE A 176 2.84 1.89 31.81
C PHE A 176 3.00 2.75 30.55
N GLY A 177 1.87 3.11 29.92
CA GLY A 177 1.87 3.85 28.65
C GLY A 177 2.68 5.13 28.68
N GLY A 178 2.74 5.83 29.82
CA GLY A 178 3.57 7.03 29.98
C GLY A 178 5.06 6.81 29.70
N TYR A 179 5.62 5.64 30.02
CA TYR A 179 7.01 5.33 29.66
C TYR A 179 7.19 5.12 28.16
N MET A 180 6.24 4.45 27.51
CA MET A 180 6.26 4.26 26.05
C MET A 180 6.18 5.61 25.32
N MET A 181 5.32 6.52 25.79
CA MET A 181 5.23 7.87 25.26
C MET A 181 6.52 8.65 25.49
N LYS A 182 7.12 8.58 26.69
CA LYS A 182 8.41 9.21 26.98
C LYS A 182 9.52 8.71 26.05
N TRP A 183 9.64 7.39 25.86
CA TRP A 183 10.63 6.84 24.94
C TRP A 183 10.36 7.24 23.49
N SER A 184 9.10 7.45 23.13
CA SER A 184 8.75 7.94 21.81
C SER A 184 9.21 9.37 21.58
N ASP A 185 9.04 10.24 22.58
CA ASP A 185 9.53 11.61 22.57
C ASP A 185 11.05 11.68 22.49
N ASP A 186 11.75 10.93 23.35
CA ASP A 186 13.22 10.80 23.29
C ASP A 186 13.68 10.38 21.88
N MET A 187 13.04 9.36 21.30
CA MET A 187 13.43 8.81 20.00
C MET A 187 13.08 9.75 18.85
N ALA A 188 11.95 10.46 18.91
CA ALA A 188 11.57 11.45 17.92
C ALA A 188 12.56 12.62 17.89
N PHE A 189 12.93 13.12 19.07
CA PHE A 189 13.95 14.14 19.22
C PHE A 189 15.30 13.69 18.69
N ASN A 190 15.77 12.49 19.07
CA ASN A 190 17.04 11.95 18.59
C ASN A 190 17.07 11.83 17.07
N ALA A 191 16.01 11.29 16.46
CA ALA A 191 15.95 11.13 15.01
C ALA A 191 15.99 12.48 14.28
N ALA A 192 15.23 13.47 14.75
CA ALA A 192 15.24 14.81 14.16
C ALA A 192 16.62 15.49 14.30
N SER A 193 17.18 15.53 15.51
CA SER A 193 18.43 16.22 15.81
C SER A 193 19.65 15.56 15.17
N LEU A 194 19.69 14.23 15.05
CA LEU A 194 20.78 13.53 14.35
C LEU A 194 20.66 13.68 12.83
N THR A 195 19.43 13.84 12.33
CA THR A 195 19.19 14.08 10.91
C THR A 195 19.57 15.51 10.51
N PHE A 196 19.29 16.50 11.36
CA PHE A 196 19.61 17.91 11.12
C PHE A 196 20.51 18.46 12.24
N PRO A 197 21.83 18.22 12.18
CA PRO A 197 22.75 18.74 13.18
C PRO A 197 22.68 20.27 13.28
N GLY A 198 22.72 20.80 14.50
CA GLY A 198 22.73 22.25 14.77
C GLY A 198 21.34 22.92 14.82
N THR A 199 20.26 22.14 14.75
CA THR A 199 18.89 22.61 15.04
C THR A 199 18.49 22.30 16.47
N GLU A 200 17.61 23.12 17.06
CA GLU A 200 16.96 22.80 18.33
C GLU A 200 15.51 22.40 18.09
N PHE A 201 15.22 21.11 18.18
CA PHE A 201 13.87 20.60 18.01
C PHE A 201 13.09 20.58 19.32
N VAL A 202 11.84 21.01 19.25
CA VAL A 202 10.84 20.78 20.29
C VAL A 202 9.66 19.98 19.72
N THR A 203 9.05 19.16 20.56
CA THR A 203 7.86 18.39 20.20
C THR A 203 6.66 19.32 20.12
N ARG A 204 6.02 19.39 18.95
CA ARG A 204 4.79 20.18 18.76
C ARG A 204 3.56 19.36 19.14
N ASN A 205 3.47 18.14 18.64
CA ASN A 205 2.39 17.21 18.92
C ASN A 205 2.81 15.79 18.56
N PHE A 206 2.05 14.85 19.13
CA PHE A 206 1.98 13.47 18.67
C PHE A 206 0.61 13.22 18.04
N ASP A 207 0.59 12.30 17.08
CA ASP A 207 -0.63 11.65 16.61
C ASP A 207 -1.13 10.66 17.67
N ALA A 208 -2.20 9.93 17.35
CA ALA A 208 -2.68 8.84 18.19
C ALA A 208 -1.56 7.81 18.46
N PHE A 209 -1.62 7.19 19.64
CA PHE A 209 -0.77 6.07 20.01
C PHE A 209 -1.56 4.77 19.86
N ASP A 210 -1.17 3.95 18.89
CA ASP A 210 -1.80 2.66 18.64
C ASP A 210 -1.05 1.56 19.40
N PHE A 211 -1.49 1.25 20.62
CA PHE A 211 -0.92 0.16 21.42
C PHE A 211 -1.49 -1.19 20.98
N SER A 212 -0.66 -2.02 20.35
CA SER A 212 -1.07 -3.28 19.72
C SER A 212 -0.78 -4.52 20.58
N SER A 213 0.20 -4.48 21.48
CA SER A 213 0.56 -5.65 22.30
C SER A 213 1.08 -5.24 23.68
N PRO A 214 0.71 -5.97 24.76
CA PRO A 214 1.23 -5.72 26.09
C PRO A 214 2.71 -6.11 26.19
N VAL A 215 3.45 -5.41 27.04
CA VAL A 215 4.86 -5.68 27.33
C VAL A 215 5.02 -5.90 28.83
N ARG A 216 5.75 -6.92 29.24
CA ARG A 216 5.86 -7.40 30.63
C ARG A 216 7.30 -7.32 31.14
N SER A 217 7.48 -7.53 32.44
CA SER A 217 8.82 -7.67 33.04
C SER A 217 9.62 -8.75 32.33
N GLY A 218 10.89 -8.46 32.03
CA GLY A 218 11.81 -9.37 31.34
C GLY A 218 11.77 -9.28 29.82
N ASP A 219 10.71 -8.71 29.23
CA ASP A 219 10.67 -8.49 27.78
C ASP A 219 11.80 -7.55 27.35
N ILE A 220 12.34 -7.80 26.16
CA ILE A 220 13.24 -6.86 25.49
C ILE A 220 12.44 -6.21 24.37
N ILE A 221 12.38 -4.88 24.36
CA ILE A 221 11.74 -4.11 23.29
C ILE A 221 12.75 -3.26 22.54
N LYS A 222 12.45 -2.99 21.28
CA LYS A 222 13.19 -2.07 20.43
C LYS A 222 12.27 -0.93 20.01
N VAL A 223 12.63 0.29 20.36
CA VAL A 223 11.94 1.50 19.90
C VAL A 223 12.77 2.10 18.77
N PHE A 224 12.11 2.40 17.66
CA PHE A 224 12.70 2.94 16.46
C PHE A 224 12.10 4.30 16.17
N ALA A 225 12.89 5.19 15.58
CA ALA A 225 12.39 6.45 15.03
C ALA A 225 13.10 6.83 13.74
N ARG A 226 12.38 7.54 12.86
CA ARG A 226 12.90 8.02 11.58
C ARG A 226 12.15 9.27 11.13
N VAL A 227 12.89 10.27 10.65
CA VAL A 227 12.29 11.42 9.95
C VAL A 227 11.66 10.94 8.63
N GLU A 228 10.37 11.21 8.43
CA GLU A 228 9.65 10.80 7.21
C GLU A 228 9.30 11.98 6.30
N LYS A 229 9.16 13.16 6.87
CA LYS A 229 8.76 14.36 6.13
C LYS A 229 9.47 15.58 6.67
N VAL A 230 9.93 16.47 5.79
CA VAL A 230 10.58 17.72 6.16
C VAL A 230 9.80 18.87 5.54
N GLY A 231 9.33 19.77 6.39
CA GLY A 231 8.72 21.04 6.00
C GLY A 231 9.74 22.18 6.02
N THR A 232 9.26 23.41 6.17
CA THR A 232 10.15 24.58 6.25
C THR A 232 10.84 24.70 7.61
N SER A 233 10.08 24.56 8.71
CA SER A 233 10.55 24.70 10.10
C SER A 233 10.20 23.49 10.97
N SER A 234 9.66 22.43 10.38
CA SER A 234 9.22 21.25 11.12
C SER A 234 9.48 19.97 10.34
N CYS A 235 9.70 18.87 11.02
CA CYS A 235 9.75 17.55 10.42
C CYS A 235 8.77 16.60 11.11
N GLY A 236 8.23 15.65 10.34
CA GLY A 236 7.44 14.53 10.84
C GLY A 236 8.35 13.35 11.11
N VAL A 237 8.19 12.70 12.25
CA VAL A 237 9.00 11.58 12.71
C VAL A 237 8.09 10.41 13.05
N ALA A 238 8.23 9.30 12.34
CA ALA A 238 7.56 8.07 12.70
C ALA A 238 8.31 7.40 13.86
N VAL A 239 7.57 6.88 14.83
CA VAL A 239 8.08 6.12 15.96
C VAL A 239 7.31 4.81 16.07
N TRP A 240 8.03 3.69 16.15
CA TRP A 240 7.41 2.39 16.34
C TRP A 240 8.22 1.53 17.31
N CYS A 241 7.53 0.64 18.01
CA CYS A 241 8.15 -0.28 18.94
C CYS A 241 7.81 -1.72 18.61
N LEU A 242 8.81 -2.60 18.67
CA LEU A 242 8.68 -4.03 18.49
C LEU A 242 9.18 -4.76 19.74
N ASN A 243 8.56 -5.89 20.07
CA ASN A 243 9.19 -6.86 20.96
C ASN A 243 10.36 -7.52 20.20
N ALA A 244 11.54 -7.60 20.81
CA ALA A 244 12.77 -8.01 20.15
C ALA A 244 12.80 -9.51 19.80
N GLU A 245 12.09 -10.33 20.59
CA GLU A 245 12.05 -11.78 20.39
C GLU A 245 10.92 -12.17 19.43
N THR A 246 9.70 -11.75 19.73
CA THR A 246 8.52 -12.14 18.95
C THR A 246 8.34 -11.32 17.68
N ARG A 247 9.01 -10.17 17.57
CA ARG A 247 8.87 -9.17 16.50
C ARG A 247 7.46 -8.59 16.38
N SER A 248 6.59 -8.82 17.37
CA SER A 248 5.26 -8.23 17.39
C SER A 248 5.35 -6.72 17.54
N THR A 249 4.44 -5.99 16.89
CA THR A 249 4.31 -4.55 17.10
C THR A 249 3.76 -4.30 18.50
N VAL A 250 4.47 -3.49 19.29
CA VAL A 250 4.03 -3.04 20.62
C VAL A 250 3.20 -1.78 20.49
N PHE A 251 3.75 -0.75 19.83
CA PHE A 251 3.02 0.48 19.53
C PHE A 251 3.54 1.18 18.29
N ARG A 252 2.74 2.11 17.75
CA ARG A 252 3.13 3.07 16.71
C ARG A 252 2.55 4.45 16.98
N THR A 253 3.26 5.49 16.54
CA THR A 253 2.79 6.87 16.52
C THR A 253 3.64 7.72 15.56
N ASN A 254 3.23 8.95 15.29
CA ASN A 254 4.06 9.95 14.64
C ASN A 254 4.18 11.18 15.54
N ALA A 255 5.36 11.80 15.54
CA ALA A 255 5.61 13.08 16.17
C ALA A 255 5.82 14.16 15.10
N VAL A 256 5.45 15.40 15.42
CA VAL A 256 5.91 16.56 14.67
C VAL A 256 6.90 17.34 15.54
N MET A 257 8.13 17.42 15.05
CA MET A 257 9.20 18.19 15.67
C MET A 257 9.32 19.54 14.96
N VAL A 258 9.47 20.62 15.71
CA VAL A 258 9.63 21.98 15.18
C VAL A 258 10.98 22.53 15.59
N ASN A 259 11.76 23.02 14.64
CA ASN A 259 13.01 23.70 14.92
C ASN A 259 12.71 25.09 15.48
N VAL A 260 13.32 25.43 16.62
CA VAL A 260 13.22 26.74 17.27
C VAL A 260 14.60 27.41 17.29
N GLY A 261 14.63 28.72 17.03
CA GLY A 261 15.82 29.54 17.17
C GLY A 261 16.05 29.96 18.62
N LEU A 262 17.19 30.60 18.86
CA LEU A 262 17.57 31.13 20.18
C LEU A 262 16.58 32.15 20.76
N ASP A 263 15.75 32.77 19.91
CA ASP A 263 14.69 33.69 20.28
C ASP A 263 13.37 32.98 20.64
N GLY A 264 13.36 31.64 20.64
CA GLY A 264 12.19 30.80 20.89
C GLY A 264 11.19 30.76 19.73
N LYS A 265 11.49 31.37 18.58
CA LYS A 265 10.59 31.36 17.40
C LYS A 265 10.96 30.23 16.46
N LYS A 266 10.01 29.83 15.62
CA LYS A 266 10.23 28.80 14.60
C LYS A 266 11.35 29.23 13.66
N ALA A 267 12.35 28.36 13.50
CA ALA A 267 13.47 28.56 12.60
C ALA A 267 13.41 27.55 11.43
N PRO A 268 13.91 27.90 10.24
CA PRO A 268 14.00 26.96 9.14
C PRO A 268 14.89 25.76 9.48
N ILE A 269 14.56 24.57 8.97
CA ILE A 269 15.45 23.40 9.03
C ILE A 269 16.50 23.55 7.92
N PRO A 270 17.81 23.40 8.22
CA PRO A 270 18.87 23.39 7.20
C PRO A 270 18.62 22.28 6.19
N ARG A 271 18.76 22.59 4.89
CA ARG A 271 18.56 21.64 3.79
C ARG A 271 19.88 21.08 3.29
#